data_AF-A0A8T6UC14-F1
#
_entry.id   AF-A0A8T6UC14-F1
#
_cell.length_a   1.000
_cell.length_b   1.000
_cell.length_c   1.000
_cell.angle_alpha   90.00
_cell.angle_beta   90.00
_cell.angle_gamma   90.00
#
_symmetry.space_group_name_H-M   'P 1'
#
loop_
_entity.id
_entity.type
_entity.pdbx_description
1 polymer ?
#
loop_
_entity_poly.entity_id
_entity_poly.type
_entity_poly.pdbx_seq_one_letter_code
_entity_poly.pdbx_strand_id
1 'polypeptide(L)' 'MSEVLLLACKELLDDARLGCADLVFKDICLEILAKAKQVLAPEQFEELSFYAVERIKEKSIRSPRKRVKIQ' A
#
# COMPACT_ATOMS: atom_id res chain seq x y z
N MET A 1 -15.04 -16.35 3.19
CA MET A 1 -13.82 -16.55 2.38
C MET A 1 -13.36 -15.24 1.74
N SER A 2 -14.27 -14.46 1.14
CA SER A 2 -13.98 -13.15 0.53
C SER A 2 -13.36 -12.11 1.48
N GLU A 3 -13.78 -12.05 2.75
CA GLU A 3 -13.22 -11.10 3.73
C GLU A 3 -11.75 -11.36 4.09
N VAL A 4 -11.33 -12.63 4.12
CA VAL A 4 -9.94 -13.00 4.43
C VAL A 4 -9.01 -12.51 3.32
N LEU A 5 -9.45 -12.60 2.06
CA LEU A 5 -8.70 -12.07 0.92
C LEU A 5 -8.61 -10.54 0.96
N LEU A 6 -9.70 -9.86 1.33
CA LEU A 6 -9.70 -8.41 1.49
C LEU A 6 -8.72 -7.97 2.58
N LEU A 7 -8.75 -8.63 3.74
CA LEU A 7 -7.83 -8.35 4.84
C LEU A 7 -6.38 -8.54 4.42
N ALA A 8 -6.06 -9.67 3.77
CA ALA A 8 -4.71 -9.93 3.27
C ALA A 8 -4.24 -8.86 2.27
N CYS A 9 -5.12 -8.37 1.40
CA CYS A 9 -4.77 -7.29 0.47
C CYS A 9 -4.47 -5.97 1.20
N LYS A 10 -5.21 -5.65 2.27
CA LYS A 10 -4.94 -4.48 3.12
C LYS A 10 -3.59 -4.60 3.84
N GLU A 11 -3.30 -5.77 4.40
CA GLU A 11 -2.01 -6.05 5.05
C GLU A 11 -0.84 -5.90 4.08
N LEU A 12 -0.96 -6.38 2.84
CA LEU A 12 0.07 -6.22 1.81
C LEU A 12 0.32 -4.75 1.45
N LEU A 13 -0.71 -3.91 1.42
CA LEU A 13 -0.56 -2.47 1.19
C LEU A 13 0.18 -1.81 2.36
N ASP A 14 -0.13 -2.20 3.59
CA ASP A 14 0.52 -1.66 4.79
C ASP A 14 2.00 -2.05 4.87
N ASP A 15 2.32 -3.32 4.60
CA ASP A 15 3.70 -3.80 4.55
C ASP A 15 4.50 -3.07 3.46
N ALA A 16 3.92 -2.91 2.27
CA ALA A 16 4.55 -2.16 1.19
C ALA A 16 4.80 -0.70 1.57
N ARG A 17 3.87 -0.09 2.32
CA ARG A 17 3.97 1.30 2.77
C ARG A 17 5.14 1.52 3.72
N LEU A 18 5.37 0.58 4.64
CA LEU A 18 6.47 0.62 5.60
C LEU A 18 7.81 0.30 4.93
N GLY A 19 7.83 -0.64 3.99
CA GLY A 19 9.05 -1.16 3.37
C GLY A 19 9.62 -0.34 2.21
N CYS A 20 8.81 0.46 1.51
CA CYS A 20 9.17 0.99 0.19
C CYS A 20 9.21 2.52 0.10
N ALA A 21 10.05 3.04 -0.83
CA ALA A 21 10.05 4.45 -1.22
C ALA A 21 8.76 4.84 -1.95
N ASP A 22 8.34 6.10 -1.89
CA ASP A 22 7.00 6.52 -2.36
C ASP A 22 6.66 6.13 -3.80
N LEU A 23 7.62 6.19 -4.74
CA LEU A 23 7.39 5.76 -6.12
C LEU A 23 7.25 4.23 -6.23
N VAL A 24 8.09 3.48 -5.51
CA VAL A 24 8.02 2.01 -5.46
C VAL A 24 6.73 1.55 -4.79
N PHE A 25 6.31 2.22 -3.72
CA PHE A 25 5.06 1.95 -3.04
C PHE A 25 3.86 2.13 -3.98
N LYS A 26 3.82 3.22 -4.77
CA LYS A 26 2.75 3.46 -5.74
C LYS A 26 2.68 2.37 -6.81
N ASP A 27 3.82 1.91 -7.33
CA ASP A 27 3.84 0.78 -8.28
C ASP A 27 3.32 -0.51 -7.64
N ILE A 28 3.75 -0.83 -6.41
CA ILE A 28 3.28 -2.00 -5.68
C ILE A 28 1.77 -1.92 -5.43
N CYS A 29 1.23 -0.75 -5.08
CA CYS A 29 -0.22 -0.56 -4.93
C CYS A 29 -0.98 -0.91 -6.21
N LEU A 30 -0.49 -0.46 -7.37
CA LEU A 30 -1.12 -0.78 -8.66
C LEU A 30 -1.08 -2.28 -8.95
N GLU A 31 0.03 -2.96 -8.64
CA GLU A 31 0.15 -4.41 -8.81
C GLU A 31 -0.79 -5.20 -7.88
N ILE A 32 -0.87 -4.81 -6.61
CA ILE A 32 -1.79 -5.42 -5.63
C ILE A 32 -3.24 -5.25 -6.10
N LEU A 33 -3.63 -4.03 -6.51
CA LEU A 33 -4.98 -3.78 -7.00
C LEU A 33 -5.30 -4.58 -8.26
N ALA A 34 -4.36 -4.68 -9.20
CA ALA A 34 -4.55 -5.46 -10.43
C ALA A 34 -4.82 -6.96 -10.14
N LYS A 35 -4.14 -7.52 -9.13
CA LYS A 35 -4.36 -8.90 -8.67
C LYS A 35 -5.64 -9.04 -7.85
N ALA A 36 -5.90 -8.10 -6.94
CA ALA A 36 -7.08 -8.10 -6.08
C ALA A 36 -8.39 -8.06 -6.88
N LYS A 37 -8.43 -7.32 -8.00
CA LYS A 37 -9.60 -7.26 -8.89
C LYS A 37 -10.05 -8.63 -9.43
N GLN A 38 -9.14 -9.60 -9.50
CA GLN A 38 -9.44 -10.94 -10.04
C GLN A 38 -9.99 -11.90 -8.97
N VAL A 39 -9.79 -11.59 -7.69
CA VAL A 39 -10.09 -12.49 -6.57
C VAL A 39 -11.11 -11.93 -5.58
N LEU A 40 -11.31 -10.61 -5.57
CA LEU A 40 -12.29 -9.93 -4.73
C LEU A 40 -13.60 -9.68 -5.47
N ALA A 41 -14.69 -9.63 -4.70
CA ALA A 41 -15.96 -9.10 -5.19
C ALA A 41 -15.84 -7.59 -5.48
N PRO A 42 -16.67 -7.02 -6.37
CA PRO A 42 -16.61 -5.62 -6.75
C PRO A 42 -16.65 -4.66 -5.56
N GLU A 43 -17.50 -4.93 -4.57
CA GLU A 43 -17.71 -4.10 -3.38
C GLU A 43 -16.44 -4.08 -2.50
N GLN A 44 -15.80 -5.24 -2.37
CA GLN A 44 -14.56 -5.38 -1.61
C GLN A 44 -13.36 -4.76 -2.34
N PHE A 45 -13.36 -4.85 -3.67
CA PHE A 45 -12.35 -4.20 -4.49
C PHE A 45 -12.46 -2.67 -4.41
N GLU A 46 -13.68 -2.13 -4.38
CA GLU A 46 -13.92 -0.71 -4.15
C GLU A 46 -13.41 -0.26 -2.78
N GLU A 47 -13.73 -1.03 -1.73
CA GLU A 47 -13.22 -0.79 -0.38
C GLU A 47 -11.68 -0.81 -0.31
N LEU A 48 -11.04 -1.80 -0.95
CA LEU A 48 -9.59 -1.88 -1.04
C LEU A 48 -8.99 -0.71 -1.82
N SER A 49 -9.65 -0.29 -2.91
CA SER A 49 -9.21 0.83 -3.73
C SER A 49 -9.23 2.14 -2.96
N PHE A 50 -10.29 2.36 -2.16
CA PHE A 50 -10.38 3.51 -1.27
C PHE A 50 -9.24 3.50 -0.24
N TYR A 51 -9.02 2.35 0.38
CA TYR A 51 -7.94 2.17 1.35
C TYR A 51 -6.55 2.44 0.74
N ALA A 52 -6.27 1.93 -0.46
CA ALA A 52 -5.02 2.19 -1.16
C ALA A 52 -4.80 3.69 -1.42
N VAL A 53 -5.87 4.42 -1.79
CA VAL A 53 -5.81 5.87 -2.00
C VAL A 53 -5.46 6.60 -0.69
N GLU A 54 -6.01 6.19 0.45
CA GLU A 54 -5.67 6.76 1.75
C GLU A 54 -4.18 6.54 2.07
N ARG A 55 -3.67 5.32 1.89
CA ARG A 55 -2.25 4.99 2.14
C ARG A 55 -1.28 5.70 1.20
N ILE A 56 -1.67 5.94 -0.06
CA ILE A 56 -0.88 6.73 -1.03
C ILE A 56 -0.86 8.22 -0.68
N LYS A 57 -1.99 8.74 -0.18
CA LYS A 57 -2.11 10.15 0.23
C LYS A 57 -1.43 10.44 1.57
N GLU A 58 -1.28 9.44 2.41
CA GLU A 58 -0.53 9.55 3.66
C GLU A 58 0.88 10.08 3.32
N LYS A 59 1.21 11.30 3.75
CA LYS A 59 2.53 11.86 3.46
C LYS A 59 3.54 11.00 4.20
N SER A 60 4.52 10.46 3.48
CA SER A 60 5.61 9.72 4.10
C SER A 60 6.33 10.74 4.99
N ILE A 61 6.15 10.65 6.30
CA ILE A 61 6.98 11.35 7.27
C ILE A 61 8.34 10.62 7.24
N ARG A 62 8.99 10.62 6.08
CA ARG A 62 10.39 10.26 5.96
C ARG A 62 11.14 11.41 6.57
N SER A 63 11.47 11.26 7.85
CA SER A 63 12.49 12.08 8.49
C SER A 63 13.72 12.10 7.57
N PRO A 64 14.30 13.29 7.30
CA PRO A 64 15.52 13.33 6.51
C PRO A 64 16.56 12.49 7.23
N ARG A 65 17.08 11.45 6.57
CA ARG A 65 18.23 10.67 7.04
C ARG A 65 19.29 11.68 7.46
N LYS A 66 19.52 11.82 8.78
CA LYS A 66 20.63 12.65 9.28
C LYS A 66 21.89 12.11 8.62
N ARG A 67 22.46 12.89 7.69
CA ARG A 67 23.81 12.65 7.20
C ARG A 67 24.71 12.69 8.42
N VAL A 68 25.32 11.56 8.76
CA VAL A 68 26.42 11.52 9.73
C VAL A 68 27.51 12.41 9.14
N LYS A 69 27.68 13.61 9.70
CA LYS A 69 28.89 14.41 9.46
C LYS A 69 30.00 13.75 10.27
N ILE A 70 30.97 13.17 9.58
CA ILE A 70 32.27 12.83 10.14
C ILE A 70 33.15 14.07 9.91
N GLN A 71 33.45 14.80 10.97
CA GLN A 71 34.58 15.73 11.09
C GLN A 71 35.07 15.71 12.53
#